data_AF-A0A177LXM8-F1
#
_entry.id   AF-A0A177LXM8-F1
#
_cell.length_a   1.000
_cell.length_b   1.000
_cell.length_c   1.000
_cell.angle_alpha   90.00
_cell.angle_beta   90.00
_cell.angle_gamma   90.00
#
_symmetry.space_group_name_H-M   'P 1'
#
loop_
_entity.id
_entity.type
_entity.pdbx_description
1 polymer ?
#
loop_
_entity_poly.entity_id
_entity_poly.type
_entity_poly.pdbx_seq_one_letter_code
_entity_poly.pdbx_strand_id
1 'polypeptide(L)'
;MNRTLVNVIIDLVATHLLLGMVATGYLLRFPLPPGSNKILTLWGLSRHQWGDIHFWISLGLLAVLVIHLALHWNWIVTVIGKRCHLVKTSQPSLVRSAVWTLGVFIVLCVAFGWLAQRDVKALPQPICSSVSCRDEIDTQNPDLHTAKSKTSVWADIYPIFATNCLDCHGPRKQYAGFRVDHLDDLFKTHGHSSLVIPGQSSQSTLIAIISGTKTNMAMAESHKLSDSEVSRITTWIDQGAK
;
A
#
# COMPACT_ATOMS: atom_id res chain seq x y z
N MET A 1 38.19 -14.68 19.38
CA MET A 1 37.80 -13.26 19.46
C MET A 1 37.47 -12.93 20.91
N ASN A 2 37.92 -11.78 21.44
CA ASN A 2 37.63 -11.40 22.84
C ASN A 2 36.10 -11.19 23.01
N ARG A 3 35.48 -11.76 24.05
CA ARG A 3 34.04 -11.65 24.31
C ARG A 3 33.60 -10.18 24.40
N THR A 4 34.44 -9.31 24.97
CA THR A 4 34.17 -7.87 25.02
C THR A 4 34.10 -7.26 23.62
N LEU A 5 34.99 -7.68 22.72
CA LEU A 5 35.01 -7.22 21.33
C LEU A 5 33.80 -7.74 20.54
N VAL A 6 33.37 -8.98 20.78
CA VAL A 6 32.11 -9.54 20.22
C VAL A 6 30.91 -8.67 20.61
N ASN A 7 30.79 -8.33 21.89
CA ASN A 7 29.68 -7.52 22.39
C ASN A 7 29.69 -6.11 21.78
N VAL A 8 30.84 -5.45 21.75
CA VAL A 8 30.98 -4.11 21.15
C VAL A 8 30.57 -4.12 19.67
N ILE A 9 30.98 -5.15 18.91
CA ILE A 9 30.57 -5.28 17.51
C ILE A 9 29.05 -5.41 17.39
N ILE A 10 28.44 -6.28 18.19
CA ILE A 10 26.99 -6.52 18.15
C ILE A 10 26.22 -5.25 18.51
N ASP A 11 26.67 -4.50 19.52
CA ASP A 11 26.02 -3.25 19.95
C ASP A 11 26.15 -2.15 18.90
N LEU A 12 27.31 -2.06 18.24
CA LEU A 12 27.50 -1.14 17.12
C LEU A 12 26.59 -1.51 15.94
N VAL A 13 26.51 -2.79 15.57
CA VAL A 13 25.62 -3.27 14.51
C VAL A 13 24.16 -2.98 14.86
N ALA A 14 23.72 -3.27 16.09
CA ALA A 14 22.38 -2.97 16.58
C ALA A 14 22.06 -1.48 16.47
N THR A 15 22.99 -0.62 16.88
CA THR A 15 22.85 0.84 16.82
C THR A 15 22.66 1.32 15.37
N HIS A 16 23.47 0.82 14.44
CA HIS A 16 23.37 1.21 13.02
C HIS A 16 22.05 0.74 12.39
N LEU A 17 21.63 -0.51 12.67
CA LEU A 17 20.36 -1.02 12.19
C LEU A 17 19.17 -0.26 12.77
N LEU A 18 19.24 0.15 14.04
CA LEU A 18 18.21 0.97 14.67
C LEU A 18 18.10 2.36 14.02
N LEU A 19 19.23 3.04 13.78
CA LEU A 19 19.24 4.32 13.06
C LEU A 19 18.69 4.17 11.64
N GLY A 20 19.08 3.12 10.92
CA GLY A 20 18.53 2.78 9.61
C GLY A 20 17.03 2.53 9.64
N MET A 21 16.54 1.85 10.67
CA MET A 21 15.12 1.56 10.88
C MET A 21 14.30 2.85 11.09
N VAL A 22 14.78 3.75 11.94
CA VAL A 22 14.13 5.05 12.19
C VAL A 22 14.17 5.92 10.93
N ALA A 23 15.32 5.98 10.25
CA ALA A 23 15.47 6.77 9.02
C ALA A 23 14.52 6.27 7.91
N THR A 24 14.49 4.96 7.65
CA THR A 24 13.61 4.38 6.62
C THR A 24 12.13 4.51 7.00
N GLY A 25 11.77 4.41 8.28
CA GLY A 25 10.42 4.70 8.76
C GLY A 25 10.00 6.15 8.52
N TYR A 26 10.91 7.10 8.77
CA TYR A 26 10.70 8.51 8.44
C TYR A 26 10.49 8.72 6.93
N LEU A 27 11.34 8.10 6.08
CA LEU A 27 11.22 8.17 4.62
C LEU A 27 9.87 7.67 4.10
N LEU A 28 9.37 6.56 4.64
CA LEU A 28 8.09 5.96 4.26
C LEU A 28 6.87 6.74 4.77
N ARG A 29 7.05 7.65 5.73
CA ARG A 29 5.95 8.43 6.32
C ARG A 29 5.82 9.82 5.71
N PHE A 30 6.94 10.53 5.51
CA PHE A 30 6.92 11.93 5.08
C PHE A 30 7.32 12.12 3.60
N PRO A 31 8.53 11.73 3.13
CA PRO A 31 8.88 11.81 1.70
C PRO A 31 8.04 10.91 0.77
N LEU A 32 7.72 9.69 1.21
CA LEU A 32 7.00 8.70 0.41
C LEU A 32 5.69 8.28 1.10
N PRO A 33 4.71 9.18 1.22
CA PRO A 33 3.46 8.90 1.92
C PRO A 33 2.69 7.76 1.22
N PRO A 34 1.77 7.08 1.94
CA PRO A 34 0.97 6.00 1.38
C PRO A 34 0.23 6.45 0.12
N GLY A 35 0.31 5.65 -0.96
CA GLY A 35 -0.29 5.93 -2.27
C GLY A 35 0.67 6.49 -3.33
N SER A 36 1.90 6.85 -2.96
CA SER A 36 2.90 7.44 -3.87
C SER A 36 3.64 6.47 -4.80
N ASN A 37 3.29 5.17 -4.79
CA ASN A 37 4.07 4.05 -5.35
C ASN A 37 4.55 4.20 -6.82
N LYS A 38 3.92 5.05 -7.64
CA LYS A 38 4.35 5.31 -9.04
C LYS A 38 4.61 6.80 -9.36
N ILE A 39 4.44 7.69 -8.39
CA ILE A 39 4.48 9.15 -8.61
C ILE A 39 5.79 9.73 -8.07
N LEU A 40 6.23 9.21 -6.92
CA LEU A 40 7.42 9.71 -6.24
C LEU A 40 8.45 8.58 -6.14
N THR A 41 9.63 8.85 -6.70
CA THR A 41 10.82 8.01 -6.51
C THR A 41 11.83 8.80 -5.70
N LEU A 42 12.40 8.18 -4.67
CA LEU A 42 13.51 8.73 -3.92
C LEU A 42 14.76 7.91 -4.26
N TRP A 43 15.76 8.57 -4.85
CA TRP A 43 17.00 7.93 -5.32
C TRP A 43 16.77 6.74 -6.26
N GLY A 44 15.80 6.88 -7.18
CA GLY A 44 15.44 5.83 -8.15
C GLY A 44 14.64 4.67 -7.57
N LEU A 45 14.30 4.70 -6.28
CA LEU A 45 13.52 3.67 -5.60
C LEU A 45 12.11 4.16 -5.28
N SER A 46 11.13 3.32 -5.57
CA SER A 46 9.71 3.53 -5.23
C SER A 46 9.47 3.32 -3.73
N ARG A 47 8.31 3.80 -3.25
CA ARG A 47 7.86 3.54 -1.88
C ARG A 47 7.81 2.05 -1.54
N HIS A 48 7.44 1.18 -2.48
CA HIS A 48 7.43 -0.27 -2.23
C HIS A 48 8.84 -0.79 -1.97
N GLN A 49 9.80 -0.41 -2.81
CA GLN A 49 11.20 -0.83 -2.66
C GLN A 49 11.84 -0.30 -1.38
N TRP A 50 11.53 0.94 -0.99
CA TRP A 50 11.90 1.46 0.32
C TRP A 50 11.22 0.70 1.47
N GLY A 51 9.98 0.24 1.26
CA GLY A 51 9.26 -0.66 2.16
C GLY A 51 9.98 -1.99 2.34
N ASP A 52 10.49 -2.58 1.26
CA ASP A 52 11.26 -3.82 1.30
C ASP A 52 12.57 -3.64 2.07
N ILE A 53 13.30 -2.54 1.81
CA ILE A 53 14.52 -2.19 2.56
C ILE A 53 14.20 -2.05 4.07
N HIS A 54 13.15 -1.32 4.42
CA HIS A 54 12.71 -1.14 5.79
C HIS A 54 12.36 -2.48 6.48
N PHE A 55 11.68 -3.38 5.77
CA PHE A 55 11.34 -4.71 6.24
C PHE A 55 12.59 -5.55 6.55
N TRP A 56 13.56 -5.60 5.62
CA TRP A 56 14.79 -6.38 5.83
C TRP A 56 15.65 -5.81 6.96
N ILE A 57 15.74 -4.48 7.09
CA ILE A 57 16.41 -3.84 8.23
C ILE A 57 15.73 -4.22 9.55
N SER A 58 14.39 -4.22 9.59
CA SER A 58 13.62 -4.63 10.77
C SER A 58 13.94 -6.07 11.18
N LEU A 59 13.97 -6.98 10.22
CA LEU A 59 14.27 -8.39 10.46
C LEU A 59 15.71 -8.59 10.95
N GLY A 60 16.66 -7.89 10.33
CA GLY A 60 18.06 -7.90 10.78
C GLY A 60 18.22 -7.35 12.19
N LEU A 61 17.58 -6.21 12.50
CA LEU A 61 17.58 -5.62 13.84
C LEU A 61 16.99 -6.58 14.87
N LEU A 62 15.88 -7.25 14.52
CA LEU A 62 15.25 -8.25 15.39
C LEU A 62 16.20 -9.41 15.71
N ALA A 63 16.89 -9.96 14.71
CA ALA A 63 17.87 -11.02 14.91
C ALA A 63 19.03 -10.56 15.81
N VAL A 64 19.59 -9.38 15.55
CA VAL A 64 20.68 -8.81 16.35
C VAL A 64 20.23 -8.53 17.79
N LEU A 65 19.01 -8.03 18.00
CA LEU A 65 18.45 -7.82 19.34
C LEU A 65 18.25 -9.12 20.11
N VAL A 66 17.79 -10.19 19.46
CA VAL A 66 17.68 -11.52 20.09
C VAL A 66 19.06 -12.03 20.52
N ILE A 67 20.08 -11.89 19.66
CA ILE A 67 21.46 -12.29 19.97
C ILE A 67 22.01 -11.43 21.12
N HIS A 68 21.85 -10.10 21.04
CA HIS A 68 22.26 -9.17 22.09
C HIS A 68 21.62 -9.54 23.43
N LEU A 69 20.30 -9.79 23.45
CA LEU A 69 19.58 -10.19 24.66
C LEU A 69 20.09 -11.50 25.23
N ALA A 70 20.35 -12.50 24.38
CA ALA A 70 20.91 -13.79 24.82
C ALA A 70 22.30 -13.63 25.45
N LEU A 71 23.17 -12.78 24.89
CA LEU A 71 24.50 -12.50 25.44
C LEU A 71 24.45 -11.79 26.80
N HIS A 72 23.43 -10.96 27.02
CA HIS A 72 23.25 -10.17 28.23
C HIS A 72 22.29 -10.78 29.26
N TRP A 73 21.63 -11.91 28.94
CA TRP A 73 20.62 -12.53 29.79
C TRP A 73 21.08 -12.86 31.21
N ASN A 74 22.31 -13.36 31.37
CA ASN A 74 22.87 -13.66 32.68
C ASN A 74 22.96 -12.41 33.56
N TRP A 75 23.33 -11.27 32.97
CA TRP A 75 23.33 -9.98 33.66
C TRP A 75 21.90 -9.56 34.00
N ILE A 76 20.94 -9.71 33.08
CA ILE A 76 19.52 -9.37 33.29
C ILE A 76 18.94 -10.15 34.48
N VAL A 77 19.07 -11.48 34.49
CA VAL A 77 18.58 -12.33 35.59
C VAL A 77 19.26 -11.96 36.91
N THR A 78 20.55 -11.64 36.87
CA THR A 78 21.29 -11.25 38.09
C THR A 78 20.80 -9.90 38.62
N VAL A 79 20.59 -8.90 37.77
CA VAL A 79 20.12 -7.57 38.17
C VAL A 79 18.67 -7.62 38.67
N ILE A 80 17.78 -8.28 37.93
CA ILE A 80 16.37 -8.42 38.31
C ILE A 80 16.23 -9.29 39.57
N GLY A 81 16.92 -10.43 39.63
CA GLY A 81 16.90 -11.34 40.77
C GLY A 81 17.42 -10.69 42.06
N LYS A 82 18.45 -9.84 41.96
CA LYS A 82 18.92 -9.03 43.10
C LYS A 82 17.91 -7.95 43.49
N ARG A 83 17.31 -7.25 42.51
CA ARG A 83 16.29 -6.22 42.78
C ARG A 83 15.01 -6.77 43.42
N CYS A 84 14.64 -8.00 43.08
CA CYS A 84 13.49 -8.69 43.66
C CYS A 84 13.83 -9.56 44.89
N HIS A 85 15.10 -9.58 45.34
CA HIS A 85 15.59 -10.47 46.41
C HIS A 85 15.33 -11.98 46.16
N LEU A 86 15.17 -12.41 44.91
CA LEU A 86 14.78 -13.79 44.54
C LEU A 86 15.96 -14.73 44.25
N VAL A 87 17.20 -14.23 44.12
CA VAL A 87 18.35 -15.04 43.67
C VAL A 87 19.56 -14.86 44.59
N LYS A 88 20.07 -15.97 45.17
CA LYS A 88 21.15 -15.95 46.19
C LYS A 88 22.57 -16.11 45.64
N THR A 89 22.80 -16.81 44.52
CA THR A 89 24.02 -16.82 43.66
C THR A 89 24.09 -18.14 42.90
N SER A 90 24.01 -18.08 41.58
CA SER A 90 24.62 -19.03 40.63
C SER A 90 24.36 -18.51 39.22
N GLN A 91 25.42 -18.23 38.44
CA GLN A 91 25.25 -17.75 37.08
C GLN A 91 24.71 -18.88 36.18
N PRO A 92 23.56 -18.69 35.49
CA PRO A 92 23.05 -19.69 34.56
C PRO A 92 24.00 -19.86 33.36
N SER A 93 24.01 -21.05 32.75
CA SER A 93 24.85 -21.31 31.58
C SER A 93 24.36 -20.52 30.36
N LEU A 94 25.29 -19.99 29.58
CA LEU A 94 25.01 -19.18 28.38
C LEU A 94 24.14 -19.94 27.35
N VAL A 95 24.36 -21.25 27.22
CA VAL A 95 23.56 -22.11 26.33
C VAL A 95 22.10 -22.21 26.80
N ARG A 96 21.87 -22.41 28.10
CA ARG A 96 20.52 -22.50 28.65
C ARG A 96 19.77 -21.18 28.50
N SER A 97 20.48 -20.07 28.68
CA SER A 97 19.97 -18.72 28.44
C SER A 97 19.51 -18.53 27.00
N ALA A 98 20.38 -18.84 26.02
CA ALA A 98 20.07 -18.68 24.60
C ALA A 98 18.85 -19.50 24.15
N VAL A 99 18.73 -20.74 24.65
CA VAL A 99 17.59 -21.63 24.35
C VAL A 99 16.28 -21.03 24.89
N TRP A 100 16.29 -20.50 26.12
CA TRP A 100 15.10 -19.89 26.72
C TRP A 100 14.67 -18.62 25.99
N THR A 101 15.61 -17.73 25.66
CA THR A 101 15.30 -16.49 24.93
C THR A 101 14.71 -16.79 23.55
N LEU A 102 15.27 -17.78 22.84
CA LEU A 102 14.78 -18.18 21.53
C LEU A 102 13.40 -18.83 21.61
N GLY A 103 13.17 -19.70 22.60
CA GLY A 103 11.87 -20.37 22.81
C GLY A 103 10.76 -19.37 23.13
N VAL A 104 10.98 -18.44 24.06
CA VAL A 104 10.00 -17.40 24.40
C VAL A 104 9.70 -16.52 23.19
N PHE A 105 10.73 -16.12 22.45
CA PHE A 105 10.58 -15.30 21.26
C PHE A 105 9.72 -15.99 20.18
N ILE A 106 9.99 -17.27 19.88
CA ILE A 106 9.21 -18.04 18.90
C ILE A 106 7.75 -18.14 19.34
N VAL A 107 7.48 -18.45 20.60
CA VAL A 107 6.11 -18.54 21.13
C VAL A 107 5.37 -17.22 20.97
N LEU A 108 6.01 -16.09 21.30
CA LEU A 108 5.41 -14.76 21.17
C LEU A 108 5.12 -14.41 19.69
N CYS A 109 6.04 -14.70 18.77
CA CYS A 109 5.83 -14.46 17.34
C CYS A 109 4.69 -15.30 16.78
N VAL A 110 4.62 -16.59 17.13
CA VAL A 110 3.54 -17.48 16.69
C VAL A 110 2.20 -17.04 17.27
N ALA A 111 2.17 -16.73 18.58
CA ALA A 111 0.95 -16.24 19.24
C ALA A 111 0.47 -14.92 18.62
N PHE A 112 1.37 -13.98 18.36
CA PHE A 112 1.04 -12.73 17.70
C PHE A 112 0.56 -12.96 16.27
N GLY A 113 1.24 -13.78 15.48
CA GLY A 113 0.82 -14.10 14.11
C GLY A 113 -0.57 -14.73 14.06
N TRP A 114 -0.84 -15.68 14.96
CA TRP A 114 -2.16 -16.29 15.12
C TRP A 114 -3.22 -15.25 15.52
N LEU A 115 -2.92 -14.39 16.50
CA LEU A 115 -3.82 -13.33 16.97
C LEU A 115 -4.10 -12.29 15.87
N ALA A 116 -3.06 -11.87 15.14
CA ALA A 116 -3.15 -10.90 14.07
C ALA A 116 -3.99 -11.40 12.88
N GLN A 117 -4.02 -12.72 12.66
CA GLN A 117 -4.81 -13.34 11.59
C GLN A 117 -6.23 -13.67 12.01
N ARG A 118 -6.48 -13.86 13.31
CA ARG A 118 -7.77 -14.34 13.85
C ARG A 118 -8.97 -13.50 13.42
N ASP A 119 -8.80 -12.18 13.31
CA ASP A 119 -9.89 -11.23 13.06
C ASP A 119 -9.72 -10.44 11.74
N VAL A 120 -8.92 -10.94 10.80
CA VAL A 120 -8.78 -10.32 9.47
C VAL A 120 -10.10 -10.48 8.71
N LYS A 121 -10.93 -9.44 8.77
CA LYS A 121 -12.15 -9.34 7.97
C LYS A 121 -11.85 -8.52 6.73
N ALA A 122 -12.27 -9.03 5.57
CA ALA A 122 -12.45 -8.14 4.43
C ALA A 122 -13.46 -7.08 4.85
N LEU A 123 -13.06 -5.81 4.83
CA LEU A 123 -14.03 -4.73 5.01
C LEU A 123 -15.11 -4.94 3.95
N PRO A 124 -16.41 -4.91 4.33
CA PRO A 124 -17.48 -4.83 3.35
C PRO A 124 -17.09 -3.71 2.40
N GLN A 125 -16.98 -4.02 1.10
CA GLN A 125 -16.87 -2.94 0.14
C GLN A 125 -18.08 -2.04 0.41
N PRO A 126 -17.90 -0.71 0.53
CA PRO A 126 -19.03 0.17 0.69
C PRO A 126 -19.97 -0.16 -0.46
N ILE A 127 -21.11 -0.77 -0.13
CA ILE A 127 -22.23 -0.89 -1.04
C ILE A 127 -22.68 0.56 -1.15
N CYS A 128 -22.08 1.31 -2.07
CA CYS A 128 -22.70 2.51 -2.58
C CYS A 128 -23.90 2.03 -3.37
N SER A 129 -24.95 1.64 -2.65
CA SER A 129 -26.30 1.65 -3.17
C SER A 129 -26.54 3.08 -3.61
N SER A 130 -26.39 3.26 -4.91
CA SER A 130 -27.21 4.12 -5.74
C SER A 130 -28.39 4.76 -5.01
N VAL A 131 -28.60 6.03 -5.31
CA VAL A 131 -29.84 6.81 -5.19
C VAL A 131 -29.78 7.97 -4.19
N SER A 132 -29.32 7.82 -2.94
CA SER A 132 -29.61 8.87 -1.95
C SER A 132 -28.83 10.20 -2.08
N CYS A 133 -27.76 10.29 -2.86
CA CYS A 133 -27.01 11.55 -3.05
C CYS A 133 -27.29 12.24 -4.39
N ARG A 134 -28.25 11.74 -5.19
CA ARG A 134 -28.54 12.28 -6.53
C ARG A 134 -29.76 13.21 -6.58
N ASP A 135 -30.58 13.25 -5.54
CA ASP A 135 -31.87 13.95 -5.58
C ASP A 135 -31.86 15.37 -5.00
N GLU A 136 -30.76 15.85 -4.43
CA GLU A 136 -30.72 17.17 -3.77
C GLU A 136 -30.01 18.28 -4.57
N ILE A 137 -29.82 18.08 -5.89
CA ILE A 137 -29.21 19.10 -6.77
C ILE A 137 -30.17 19.57 -7.89
N ASP A 138 -31.35 18.95 -8.07
CA ASP A 138 -32.18 19.20 -9.27
C ASP A 138 -33.33 20.21 -9.12
N THR A 139 -33.37 21.03 -8.06
CA THR A 139 -34.44 22.05 -7.95
C THR A 139 -33.94 23.41 -7.49
N GLN A 140 -33.07 24.05 -8.28
CA GLN A 140 -33.03 25.51 -8.44
C GLN A 140 -31.94 25.90 -9.45
N ASN A 141 -32.30 26.02 -10.73
CA ASN A 141 -32.01 27.21 -11.56
C ASN A 141 -32.50 26.99 -13.01
N PRO A 142 -33.67 27.51 -13.40
CA PRO A 142 -34.02 27.63 -14.80
C PRO A 142 -33.35 28.91 -15.31
N ASP A 143 -32.27 28.74 -16.09
CA ASP A 143 -31.72 29.70 -17.08
C ASP A 143 -30.19 29.72 -17.06
N LEU A 144 -29.56 28.98 -17.98
CA LEU A 144 -28.49 29.54 -18.80
C LEU A 144 -28.20 28.71 -20.06
N HIS A 145 -28.80 29.19 -21.15
CA HIS A 145 -28.26 29.38 -22.49
C HIS A 145 -26.88 28.81 -22.91
N THR A 146 -26.91 28.42 -24.20
CA THR A 146 -25.88 28.44 -25.25
C THR A 146 -24.89 27.29 -25.43
N ALA A 147 -25.19 26.51 -26.48
CA ALA A 147 -24.30 25.64 -27.22
C ALA A 147 -23.04 26.38 -27.71
N LYS A 148 -21.93 26.13 -27.01
CA LYS A 148 -20.58 26.11 -27.56
C LYS A 148 -19.89 24.94 -26.85
N SER A 149 -19.51 23.91 -27.60
CA SER A 149 -18.90 22.69 -27.07
C SER A 149 -17.71 23.07 -26.18
N LYS A 150 -17.92 23.03 -24.86
CA LYS A 150 -16.85 23.12 -23.88
C LYS A 150 -15.97 21.90 -24.13
N THR A 151 -14.71 22.12 -24.51
CA THR A 151 -13.73 21.03 -24.59
C THR A 151 -13.72 20.35 -23.23
N SER A 152 -14.19 19.10 -23.16
CA SER A 152 -14.08 18.31 -21.95
C SER A 152 -12.59 18.09 -21.69
N VAL A 153 -12.14 18.50 -20.52
CA VAL A 153 -10.78 18.26 -20.04
C VAL A 153 -10.82 17.14 -19.00
N TRP A 154 -9.68 16.52 -18.73
CA TRP A 154 -9.55 15.44 -17.76
C TRP A 154 -10.24 15.75 -16.43
N ALA A 155 -10.17 16.99 -15.93
CA ALA A 155 -10.83 17.39 -14.69
C ALA A 155 -12.36 17.22 -14.70
N ASP A 156 -13.02 17.38 -15.86
CA ASP A 156 -14.47 17.20 -16.02
C ASP A 156 -14.87 15.71 -16.08
N ILE A 157 -13.95 14.85 -16.52
CA ILE A 157 -14.18 13.42 -16.78
C ILE A 157 -13.70 12.55 -15.62
N TYR A 158 -12.63 12.97 -14.94
CA TYR A 158 -12.03 12.27 -13.81
C TYR A 158 -13.04 11.88 -12.71
N PRO A 159 -14.06 12.68 -12.35
CA PRO A 159 -15.06 12.26 -11.37
C PRO A 159 -15.75 10.93 -11.73
N ILE A 160 -15.98 10.66 -13.03
CA ILE A 160 -16.58 9.39 -13.47
C ILE A 160 -15.62 8.23 -13.18
N PHE A 161 -14.33 8.39 -13.49
CA PHE A 161 -13.30 7.39 -13.17
C PHE A 161 -13.07 7.24 -11.66
N ALA A 162 -13.12 8.35 -10.92
CA ALA A 162 -12.95 8.37 -9.47
C ALA A 162 -14.06 7.57 -8.78
N THR A 163 -15.30 7.71 -9.24
CA THR A 163 -16.46 6.99 -8.69
C THR A 163 -16.49 5.53 -9.13
N ASN A 164 -16.19 5.22 -10.39
CA ASN A 164 -16.45 3.89 -10.95
C ASN A 164 -15.22 2.98 -11.03
N CYS A 165 -14.00 3.52 -11.04
CA CYS A 165 -12.80 2.74 -11.37
C CYS A 165 -11.70 2.80 -10.30
N LEU A 166 -11.60 3.90 -9.55
CA LEU A 166 -10.47 4.18 -8.65
C LEU A 166 -10.28 3.16 -7.52
N ASP A 167 -11.36 2.53 -7.07
CA ASP A 167 -11.29 1.57 -5.96
C ASP A 167 -10.55 0.27 -6.34
N CYS A 168 -10.64 -0.15 -7.60
CA CYS A 168 -9.97 -1.34 -8.13
C CYS A 168 -8.72 -1.01 -8.97
N HIS A 169 -8.69 0.18 -9.58
CA HIS A 169 -7.64 0.66 -10.48
C HIS A 169 -7.04 1.98 -9.97
N GLY A 170 -6.63 2.02 -8.71
CA GLY A 170 -6.09 3.20 -8.04
C GLY A 170 -4.76 2.95 -7.33
N PRO A 171 -4.34 3.84 -6.42
CA PRO A 171 -3.05 3.73 -5.76
C PRO A 171 -2.99 2.55 -4.76
N ARG A 172 -4.15 2.14 -4.22
CA ARG A 172 -4.26 1.03 -3.26
C ARG A 172 -4.34 -0.35 -3.93
N LYS A 173 -5.01 -0.45 -5.08
CA LYS A 173 -5.25 -1.70 -5.83
C LYS A 173 -5.11 -1.42 -7.32
N GLN A 174 -4.45 -2.33 -8.04
CA GLN A 174 -4.15 -2.17 -9.47
C GLN A 174 -4.53 -3.44 -10.22
N TYR A 175 -5.83 -3.73 -10.28
CA TYR A 175 -6.31 -4.92 -10.97
C TYR A 175 -5.94 -4.90 -12.45
N ALA A 176 -5.55 -6.05 -12.98
CA ALA A 176 -4.99 -6.22 -14.32
C ALA A 176 -3.82 -5.27 -14.66
N GLY A 177 -3.15 -4.70 -13.64
CA GLY A 177 -2.03 -3.79 -13.80
C GLY A 177 -2.40 -2.34 -14.17
N PHE A 178 -3.69 -1.99 -14.24
CA PHE A 178 -4.16 -0.68 -14.68
C PHE A 178 -4.41 0.30 -13.52
N ARG A 179 -4.22 1.59 -13.82
CA ARG A 179 -4.55 2.72 -12.96
C ARG A 179 -5.32 3.79 -13.74
N VAL A 180 -6.28 4.42 -13.08
CA VAL A 180 -7.15 5.46 -13.65
C VAL A 180 -7.00 6.83 -12.97
N ASP A 181 -6.16 6.94 -11.94
CA ASP A 181 -5.90 8.21 -11.25
C ASP A 181 -4.81 9.06 -11.88
N HIS A 182 -4.15 8.53 -12.91
CA HIS A 182 -3.24 9.28 -13.76
C HIS A 182 -3.70 9.16 -15.20
N LEU A 183 -3.92 10.31 -15.83
CA LEU A 183 -4.33 10.39 -17.23
C LEU A 183 -3.38 9.58 -18.14
N ASP A 184 -2.07 9.73 -17.95
CA ASP A 184 -1.05 9.05 -18.75
C ASP A 184 -1.13 7.52 -18.68
N ASP A 185 -1.64 6.96 -17.58
CA ASP A 185 -1.77 5.50 -17.43
C ASP A 185 -2.89 4.93 -18.30
N LEU A 186 -3.84 5.77 -18.77
CA LEU A 186 -4.89 5.36 -19.72
C LEU A 186 -4.35 5.14 -21.15
N PHE A 187 -3.21 5.75 -21.48
CA PHE A 187 -2.58 5.65 -22.80
C PHE A 187 -1.47 4.60 -22.86
N LYS A 188 -1.06 4.04 -21.72
CA LYS A 188 0.02 3.05 -21.65
C LYS A 188 -0.48 1.66 -22.02
N THR A 189 0.40 0.92 -22.69
CA THR A 189 0.18 -0.46 -23.11
C THR A 189 0.76 -1.39 -22.04
N HIS A 190 -0.09 -2.10 -21.30
CA HIS A 190 0.33 -3.03 -20.24
C HIS A 190 0.17 -4.49 -20.68
N GLY A 191 0.92 -4.91 -21.71
CA GLY A 191 0.81 -6.27 -22.30
C GLY A 191 -0.49 -6.53 -23.10
N HIS A 192 -1.40 -5.56 -23.11
CA HIS A 192 -2.62 -5.49 -23.91
C HIS A 192 -2.67 -4.15 -24.64
N SER A 193 -3.51 -4.04 -25.68
CA SER A 193 -3.77 -2.78 -26.41
C SER A 193 -4.14 -1.63 -25.46
N SER A 194 -3.74 -0.39 -25.83
CA SER A 194 -4.04 0.81 -25.06
C SER A 194 -5.52 0.91 -24.70
N LEU A 195 -5.81 1.33 -23.47
CA LEU A 195 -7.20 1.50 -23.02
C LEU A 195 -7.86 2.66 -23.74
N VAL A 196 -7.14 3.77 -23.90
CA VAL A 196 -7.60 4.96 -24.61
C VAL A 196 -6.64 5.28 -25.75
N ILE A 197 -7.21 5.53 -26.92
CA ILE A 197 -6.52 6.03 -28.11
C ILE A 197 -7.07 7.44 -28.37
N PRO A 198 -6.30 8.50 -28.07
CA PRO A 198 -6.74 9.88 -28.29
C PRO A 198 -7.25 10.12 -29.71
N GLY A 199 -8.43 10.72 -29.82
CA GLY A 199 -9.12 11.01 -31.09
C GLY A 199 -9.82 9.82 -31.74
N GLN A 200 -9.77 8.62 -31.13
CA GLN A 200 -10.33 7.39 -31.70
C GLN A 200 -11.11 6.60 -30.65
N SER A 201 -12.28 7.10 -30.24
CA SER A 201 -13.14 6.42 -29.26
C SER A 201 -13.56 5.02 -29.70
N SER A 202 -13.84 4.82 -31.00
CA SER A 202 -14.25 3.53 -31.56
C SER A 202 -13.16 2.45 -31.51
N GLN A 203 -11.88 2.85 -31.49
CA GLN A 203 -10.75 1.93 -31.35
C GLN A 203 -10.26 1.81 -29.89
N SER A 204 -10.79 2.63 -28.98
CA SER A 204 -10.41 2.63 -27.59
C SER A 204 -11.07 1.46 -26.86
N THR A 205 -10.25 0.54 -26.33
CA THR A 205 -10.73 -0.63 -25.58
C THR A 205 -11.64 -0.22 -24.41
N LEU A 206 -11.40 0.94 -23.81
CA LEU A 206 -12.20 1.48 -22.72
C LEU A 206 -13.68 1.59 -23.10
N ILE A 207 -14.00 2.10 -24.29
CA ILE A 207 -15.40 2.27 -24.73
C ILE A 207 -16.09 0.92 -24.85
N ALA A 208 -15.40 -0.10 -25.37
CA ALA A 208 -15.95 -1.45 -25.45
C ALA A 208 -16.23 -2.05 -24.05
N ILE A 209 -15.39 -1.73 -23.07
CA ILE A 209 -15.55 -2.15 -21.67
C ILE A 209 -16.77 -1.46 -21.03
N ILE A 210 -16.81 -0.12 -21.05
CA ILE A 210 -17.82 0.65 -20.32
C ILE A 210 -19.21 0.61 -20.98
N SER A 211 -19.29 0.29 -22.27
CA SER A 211 -20.56 0.04 -22.97
C SER A 211 -21.11 -1.37 -22.76
N GLY A 212 -20.32 -2.27 -22.16
CA GLY A 212 -20.69 -3.68 -21.97
C GLY A 212 -20.60 -4.54 -23.24
N THR A 213 -20.02 -4.02 -24.34
CA THR A 213 -19.80 -4.83 -25.56
C THR A 213 -18.68 -5.86 -25.38
N LYS A 214 -17.72 -5.59 -24.48
CA LYS A 214 -16.65 -6.53 -24.11
C LYS A 214 -17.07 -7.39 -22.93
N THR A 215 -17.54 -8.61 -23.20
CA THR A 215 -18.04 -9.54 -22.17
C THR A 215 -17.02 -10.60 -21.74
N ASN A 216 -15.94 -10.80 -22.50
CA ASN A 216 -14.91 -11.82 -22.27
C ASN A 216 -13.82 -11.38 -21.27
N MET A 217 -14.23 -10.83 -20.13
CA MET A 217 -13.30 -10.39 -19.07
C MET A 217 -13.90 -10.61 -17.69
N ALA A 218 -13.03 -10.72 -16.68
CA ALA A 218 -13.46 -10.81 -15.30
C ALA A 218 -14.26 -9.55 -14.91
N MET A 219 -15.38 -9.75 -14.22
CA MET A 219 -16.22 -8.66 -13.71
C MET A 219 -16.75 -7.71 -14.82
N ALA A 220 -16.98 -8.23 -16.04
CA ALA A 220 -17.40 -7.41 -17.18
C ALA A 220 -18.60 -6.50 -16.85
N GLU A 221 -19.63 -7.05 -16.20
CA GLU A 221 -20.85 -6.30 -15.85
C GLU A 221 -20.59 -5.11 -14.90
N SER A 222 -19.61 -5.23 -13.99
CA SER A 222 -19.29 -4.17 -13.04
C SER A 222 -18.64 -2.93 -13.67
N HIS A 223 -18.17 -3.03 -14.91
CA HIS A 223 -17.54 -1.92 -15.62
C HIS A 223 -18.53 -1.12 -16.47
N LYS A 224 -19.77 -1.58 -16.60
CA LYS A 224 -20.78 -0.94 -17.44
C LYS A 224 -21.24 0.37 -16.79
N LEU A 225 -21.19 1.46 -17.57
CA LEU A 225 -21.64 2.79 -17.14
C LEU A 225 -22.98 3.15 -17.77
N SER A 226 -23.58 4.25 -17.31
CA SER A 226 -24.77 4.80 -17.97
C SER A 226 -24.43 5.34 -19.36
N ASP A 227 -25.38 5.29 -20.30
CA ASP A 227 -25.19 5.81 -21.67
C ASP A 227 -24.73 7.28 -21.67
N SER A 228 -25.17 8.05 -20.66
CA SER A 228 -24.76 9.45 -20.48
C SER A 228 -23.27 9.59 -20.14
N GLU A 229 -22.73 8.73 -19.27
CA GLU A 229 -21.32 8.72 -18.89
C GLU A 229 -20.45 8.18 -20.02
N VAL A 230 -20.91 7.11 -20.68
CA VAL A 230 -20.24 6.57 -21.88
C VAL A 230 -20.13 7.66 -22.94
N SER A 231 -21.21 8.39 -23.23
CA SER A 231 -21.21 9.48 -24.21
C SER A 231 -20.23 10.61 -23.86
N ARG A 232 -20.15 10.99 -22.57
CA ARG A 232 -19.18 12.00 -22.09
C ARG A 232 -17.74 11.54 -22.27
N ILE A 233 -17.44 10.29 -21.93
CA ILE A 233 -16.10 9.71 -22.09
C ILE A 233 -15.76 9.58 -23.58
N THR A 234 -16.68 9.10 -24.42
CA THR A 234 -16.51 9.03 -25.88
C THR A 234 -16.16 10.40 -26.47
N THR A 235 -16.94 11.42 -26.12
CA THR A 235 -16.72 12.80 -26.57
C THR A 235 -15.34 13.31 -26.16
N TRP A 236 -14.93 13.04 -24.92
CA TRP A 236 -13.62 13.42 -24.41
C TRP A 236 -12.47 12.73 -25.16
N ILE A 237 -12.61 11.42 -25.44
CA ILE A 237 -11.62 10.69 -26.23
C ILE A 237 -11.53 11.28 -27.64
N ASP A 238 -12.66 11.54 -28.30
CA ASP A 238 -12.70 12.09 -29.65
C ASP A 238 -12.12 13.51 -29.73
N GLN A 239 -12.19 14.28 -28.64
CA GLN A 239 -11.54 15.59 -28.49
C GLN A 239 -10.02 15.50 -28.23
N GLY A 240 -9.45 14.30 -28.25
CA GLY A 240 -8.02 14.05 -28.07
C GLY A 240 -7.60 13.73 -26.63
N ALA A 241 -8.55 13.36 -25.76
CA ALA A 241 -8.32 12.87 -24.41
C ALA A 241 -7.40 13.79 -23.56
N LYS A 242 -7.65 15.10 -23.60
CA LYS A 242 -6.85 16.12 -22.90
C LYS A 242 -7.31 16.39 -21.48
#